data_AF-A0A7G8V8H7-F1
#
_entry.id   AF-A0A7G8V8H7-F1
#
_cell.length_a   1.000
_cell.length_b   1.000
_cell.length_c   1.000
_cell.angle_alpha   90.00
_cell.angle_beta   90.00
_cell.angle_gamma   90.00
#
_symmetry.space_group_name_H-M   'P 1'
#
loop_
_entity.id
_entity.type
_entity.pdbx_description
1 polymer ?
#
loop_
_entity_poly.entity_id
_entity_poly.type
_entity_poly.pdbx_seq_one_letter_code
_entity_poly.pdbx_strand_id
1 'polypeptide(L)'
;MAQTSKTSQLDSLILKANRLGLFNGNILIAENNKVIYKNAVGFTDYTQKKRLTEKYRFHIGSIAKEFSAVGIMILKEQGKLNLEDPVSKYIPELPSWASKIHILNLLQYTSGLPDVKWKSVQNDAENMVNLMHTEKLDFEPGTQYAYNNNNVFLQKRIIERIANLSFKTFAERNLLKPCGMNSAIIDPDSTDIFIARAYDNHKKESRLFYPVGGWIAVTLDDFYKWSKAITDFKLISPASTKQILYGFGPNTQAGLGGGSMKENMITIHKHDGASGNYKALLVSTVPKGRTVILMTNNNQDNVFAFDISIQAILDGKPYTQIKKSVLDGFGKEMESLNGQQLLAFYTQMKKDHNEEYNFDGDATLNEIGYNYLRKNKLTDAILIFTYNTKQFPESGNVFDSLGEAYYKQGNKELALLNYKHALELDPENEAAKKIIEELSK
;
A
#
# COMPACT_ATOMS: atom_id res chain seq x y z
N MET A 1 6.44 -6.43 33.52
CA MET A 1 7.41 -7.23 32.76
C MET A 1 6.98 -7.47 31.31
N ALA A 2 5.73 -7.90 31.03
CA ALA A 2 5.25 -8.12 29.65
C ALA A 2 5.25 -6.86 28.75
N GLN A 3 4.87 -5.69 29.27
CA GLN A 3 4.88 -4.43 28.49
C GLN A 3 6.29 -4.00 28.09
N THR A 4 7.26 -4.12 29.01
CA THR A 4 8.67 -3.81 28.77
C THR A 4 9.26 -4.71 27.67
N SER A 5 8.84 -5.97 27.62
CA SER A 5 9.26 -6.91 26.56
C SER A 5 8.76 -6.50 25.17
N LYS A 6 7.49 -6.07 25.05
CA LYS A 6 6.91 -5.69 23.74
C LYS A 6 7.58 -4.45 23.15
N THR A 7 7.78 -3.41 23.97
CA THR A 7 8.47 -2.19 23.54
C THR A 7 9.89 -2.51 23.04
N SER A 8 10.65 -3.35 23.76
CA SER A 8 11.99 -3.76 23.31
C SER A 8 11.98 -4.57 22.01
N GLN A 9 10.99 -5.43 21.78
CA GLN A 9 10.84 -6.16 20.51
C GLN A 9 10.52 -5.20 19.35
N LEU A 10 9.64 -4.21 19.58
CA LEU A 10 9.32 -3.17 18.60
C LEU A 10 10.55 -2.31 18.28
N ASP A 11 11.30 -1.88 19.29
CA ASP A 11 12.57 -1.16 19.08
C ASP A 11 13.55 -2.02 18.27
N SER A 12 13.71 -3.30 18.62
CA SER A 12 14.59 -4.21 17.88
C SER A 12 14.19 -4.35 16.42
N LEU A 13 12.90 -4.46 16.11
CA LEU A 13 12.37 -4.54 14.75
C LEU A 13 12.71 -3.26 13.95
N ILE A 14 12.41 -2.10 14.52
CA ILE A 14 12.55 -0.81 13.83
C ILE A 14 14.03 -0.41 13.68
N LEU A 15 14.83 -0.56 14.73
CA LEU A 15 16.25 -0.19 14.69
C LEU A 15 17.07 -1.13 13.81
N LYS A 16 16.77 -2.44 13.80
CA LYS A 16 17.43 -3.38 12.87
C LYS A 16 17.10 -3.03 11.43
N ALA A 17 15.83 -2.76 11.12
CA ALA A 17 15.43 -2.37 9.77
C ALA A 17 16.05 -1.03 9.34
N ASN A 18 16.12 -0.03 10.24
CA ASN A 18 16.79 1.24 9.94
C ASN A 18 18.28 1.05 9.64
N ARG A 19 18.99 0.24 10.45
CA ARG A 19 20.40 -0.11 10.21
C ARG A 19 20.62 -0.79 8.87
N LEU A 20 19.68 -1.62 8.43
CA LEU A 20 19.71 -2.30 7.14
C LEU A 20 19.31 -1.40 5.96
N GLY A 21 18.91 -0.14 6.21
CA GLY A 21 18.41 0.77 5.17
C GLY A 21 16.98 0.46 4.71
N LEU A 22 16.25 -0.35 5.47
CA LEU A 22 14.91 -0.84 5.13
C LEU A 22 13.78 0.03 5.74
N PHE A 23 14.14 1.02 6.56
CA PHE A 23 13.17 1.98 7.11
C PHE A 23 13.85 3.30 7.49
N ASN A 24 13.28 4.43 7.06
CA ASN A 24 13.73 5.77 7.44
C ASN A 24 12.47 6.62 7.64
N GLY A 25 12.01 6.75 8.88
CA GLY A 25 10.66 7.22 9.11
C GLY A 25 10.23 7.27 10.57
N ASN A 26 8.95 7.57 10.71
CA ASN A 26 8.26 7.75 11.98
C ASN A 26 7.18 6.66 12.14
N ILE A 27 7.04 6.15 13.35
CA ILE A 27 6.10 5.07 13.71
C ILE A 27 5.34 5.41 14.99
N LEU A 28 4.05 5.07 15.03
CA LEU A 28 3.21 5.13 16.23
C LEU A 28 2.37 3.87 16.33
N ILE A 29 2.34 3.29 17.53
CA ILE A 29 1.46 2.17 17.86
C ILE A 29 0.68 2.55 19.12
N ALA A 30 -0.64 2.42 19.03
CA ALA A 30 -1.55 2.62 20.15
C ALA A 30 -2.33 1.34 20.45
N GLU A 31 -2.58 1.10 21.73
CA GLU A 31 -3.46 0.03 22.22
C GLU A 31 -4.40 0.63 23.28
N ASN A 32 -5.70 0.37 23.15
CA ASN A 32 -6.76 0.88 24.02
C ASN A 32 -6.69 2.41 24.24
N ASN A 33 -6.62 3.16 23.14
CA ASN A 33 -6.53 4.62 23.12
C ASN A 33 -5.28 5.23 23.80
N LYS A 34 -4.26 4.41 24.11
CA LYS A 34 -2.99 4.86 24.65
C LYS A 34 -1.86 4.55 23.67
N VAL A 35 -1.02 5.54 23.40
CA VAL A 35 0.22 5.33 22.64
C VAL A 35 1.17 4.48 23.49
N ILE A 36 1.50 3.28 23.01
CA ILE A 36 2.38 2.32 23.70
C ILE A 36 3.79 2.28 23.10
N TYR A 37 3.94 2.78 21.87
CA TYR A 37 5.21 2.91 21.18
C TYR A 37 5.15 4.07 20.19
N LYS A 38 6.18 4.91 20.19
CA LYS A 38 6.32 6.04 19.27
C LYS A 38 7.82 6.26 19.04
N ASN A 39 8.24 6.30 17.78
CA ASN A 39 9.67 6.42 17.47
C ASN A 39 9.87 7.15 16.12
N ALA A 40 11.03 7.78 15.97
CA ALA A 40 11.50 8.46 14.76
C ALA A 40 12.94 8.04 14.50
N VAL A 41 13.19 7.37 13.37
CA VAL A 41 14.51 6.80 13.05
C VAL A 41 14.96 7.22 11.66
N GLY A 42 16.26 7.45 11.50
CA GLY A 42 16.82 7.87 10.22
C GLY A 42 16.93 9.39 10.05
N PHE A 43 16.79 9.88 8.82
CA PHE A 43 17.19 11.22 8.40
C PHE A 43 16.13 11.96 7.60
N THR A 44 16.19 13.29 7.65
CA THR A 44 15.18 14.16 7.03
C THR A 44 15.27 14.21 5.51
N ASP A 45 16.41 13.80 4.95
CA ASP A 45 16.75 13.84 3.54
C ASP A 45 17.95 12.92 3.25
N TYR A 46 18.31 12.83 1.97
CA TYR A 46 19.38 11.96 1.47
C TYR A 46 20.79 12.36 1.93
N THR A 47 20.99 13.59 2.43
CA THR A 47 22.31 14.05 2.90
C THR A 47 22.71 13.37 4.20
N GLN A 48 21.72 12.84 4.93
CA GLN A 48 21.90 12.18 6.22
C GLN A 48 22.58 13.06 7.28
N LYS A 49 22.44 14.39 7.16
CA LYS A 49 23.01 15.35 8.12
C LYS A 49 22.09 15.64 9.30
N LYS A 50 20.78 15.57 9.09
CA LYS A 50 19.76 15.89 10.11
C LYS A 50 18.88 14.68 10.38
N ARG A 51 18.70 14.37 11.68
CA ARG A 51 17.85 13.27 12.14
C ARG A 51 16.38 13.63 12.06
N LEU A 52 15.56 12.63 11.75
CA LEU A 52 14.11 12.73 11.91
C LEU A 52 13.74 12.92 13.39
N THR A 53 12.61 13.56 13.60
CA THR A 53 11.96 13.70 14.91
C THR A 53 10.44 13.58 14.71
N GLU A 54 9.69 13.44 15.79
CA GLU A 54 8.23 13.35 15.75
C GLU A 54 7.54 14.61 15.18
N LYS A 55 8.26 15.74 15.12
CA LYS A 55 7.77 17.00 14.54
C LYS A 55 7.70 16.98 13.01
N TYR A 56 8.39 16.04 12.38
CA TYR A 56 8.44 15.96 10.92
C TYR A 56 7.13 15.45 10.33
N ARG A 57 6.76 16.09 9.22
CA ARG A 57 5.62 15.75 8.39
C ARG A 57 6.03 14.83 7.27
N PHE A 58 5.13 13.93 6.93
CA PHE A 58 5.27 13.05 5.80
C PHE A 58 4.05 13.21 4.91
N HIS A 59 4.27 13.17 3.61
CA HIS A 59 3.18 13.05 2.67
C HIS A 59 2.59 11.64 2.78
N ILE A 60 1.29 11.54 3.07
CA ILE A 60 0.62 10.24 3.32
C ILE A 60 0.06 9.60 2.05
N GLY A 61 0.36 10.18 0.89
CA GLY A 61 0.00 9.64 -0.42
C GLY A 61 -1.51 9.49 -0.56
N SER A 62 -1.95 8.35 -1.07
CA SER A 62 -3.36 8.03 -1.30
C SER A 62 -4.25 8.09 -0.05
N ILE A 63 -3.71 8.03 1.17
CA ILE A 63 -4.51 8.21 2.39
C ILE A 63 -5.11 9.64 2.46
N ALA A 64 -4.51 10.62 1.76
CA ALA A 64 -5.10 11.96 1.65
C ALA A 64 -6.48 11.97 0.95
N LYS A 65 -6.85 10.91 0.21
CA LYS A 65 -8.17 10.77 -0.44
C LYS A 65 -9.30 10.61 0.57
N GLU A 66 -9.01 10.12 1.77
CA GLU A 66 -9.99 10.03 2.86
C GLU A 66 -10.60 11.40 3.18
N PHE A 67 -9.80 12.47 3.08
CA PHE A 67 -10.23 13.80 3.46
C PHE A 67 -11.25 14.38 2.48
N SER A 68 -11.09 14.15 1.16
CA SER A 68 -12.14 14.56 0.20
C SER A 68 -13.39 13.70 0.32
N ALA A 69 -13.24 12.40 0.54
CA ALA A 69 -14.38 11.51 0.73
C ALA A 69 -15.21 11.88 1.97
N VAL A 70 -14.55 12.12 3.11
CA VAL A 70 -15.21 12.61 4.33
C VAL A 70 -15.82 14.00 4.10
N GLY A 71 -15.16 14.88 3.35
CA GLY A 71 -15.71 16.18 2.97
C GLY A 71 -17.02 16.08 2.18
N ILE A 72 -17.11 15.17 1.21
CA ILE A 72 -18.36 14.87 0.49
C ILE A 72 -19.45 14.39 1.45
N MET A 73 -19.11 13.49 2.38
CA MET A 73 -20.07 12.96 3.35
C MET A 73 -20.56 14.03 4.35
N ILE A 74 -19.70 14.95 4.78
CA ILE A 74 -20.12 16.13 5.58
C ILE A 74 -21.16 16.95 4.81
N LEU A 75 -20.92 17.25 3.53
CA LEU A 75 -21.86 18.01 2.70
C LEU A 75 -23.16 17.25 2.46
N LYS A 76 -23.10 15.92 2.32
CA LYS A 76 -24.28 15.05 2.23
C LYS A 76 -25.11 15.11 3.51
N GLU A 77 -24.50 15.00 4.67
CA GLU A 77 -25.21 15.07 5.98
C GLU A 77 -25.81 16.45 6.24
N GLN A 78 -25.21 17.51 5.68
CA GLN A 78 -25.78 18.86 5.68
C GLN A 78 -26.93 19.05 4.66
N GLY A 79 -27.28 18.01 3.89
CA GLY A 79 -28.32 18.09 2.86
C GLY A 79 -27.93 18.90 1.62
N LYS A 80 -26.65 19.20 1.42
CA LYS A 80 -26.16 20.03 0.30
C LYS A 80 -25.89 19.23 -0.98
N LEU A 81 -25.79 17.91 -0.86
CA LEU A 81 -25.68 16.99 -2.00
C LEU A 81 -26.30 15.63 -1.69
N ASN A 82 -26.65 14.90 -2.74
CA ASN A 82 -26.96 13.48 -2.70
C ASN A 82 -25.90 12.69 -3.48
N LEU A 83 -25.64 11.44 -3.08
CA LEU A 83 -24.63 10.64 -3.78
C LEU A 83 -25.05 10.22 -5.19
N GLU A 84 -26.36 10.20 -5.47
CA GLU A 84 -26.93 9.97 -6.80
C GLU A 84 -27.02 11.24 -7.65
N ASP A 85 -26.60 12.40 -7.12
CA ASP A 85 -26.55 13.59 -7.95
C ASP A 85 -25.49 13.39 -9.05
N PRO A 86 -25.78 13.75 -10.31
CA PRO A 86 -24.81 13.71 -11.38
C PRO A 86 -23.75 14.79 -11.17
N VAL A 87 -22.51 14.52 -11.59
CA VAL A 87 -21.40 15.48 -11.51
C VAL A 87 -21.72 16.78 -12.24
N SER A 88 -22.44 16.73 -13.36
CA SER A 88 -22.86 17.90 -14.13
C SER A 88 -23.73 18.88 -13.35
N LYS A 89 -24.40 18.46 -12.27
CA LYS A 89 -25.14 19.34 -11.36
C LYS A 89 -24.23 20.37 -10.68
N TYR A 90 -22.98 20.00 -10.41
CA TYR A 90 -22.01 20.82 -9.67
C TYR A 90 -20.92 21.40 -10.56
N ILE A 91 -20.66 20.77 -11.69
CA ILE A 91 -19.61 21.15 -12.65
C ILE A 91 -20.20 21.08 -14.07
N PRO A 92 -21.11 21.99 -14.43
CA PRO A 92 -21.85 21.95 -15.70
C PRO A 92 -20.99 22.20 -16.95
N GLU A 93 -19.77 22.71 -16.77
CA GLU A 93 -18.80 22.94 -17.86
C GLU A 93 -18.13 21.65 -18.38
N LEU A 94 -18.31 20.51 -17.71
CA LEU A 94 -17.80 19.22 -18.19
C LEU A 94 -18.64 18.68 -19.36
N PRO A 95 -18.07 17.81 -20.23
CA PRO A 95 -18.81 17.22 -21.33
C PRO A 95 -19.99 16.35 -20.87
N SER A 96 -20.82 15.94 -21.82
CA SER A 96 -22.10 15.23 -21.56
C SER A 96 -21.97 13.96 -20.71
N TRP A 97 -20.79 13.32 -20.68
CA TRP A 97 -20.52 12.19 -19.78
C TRP A 97 -20.69 12.55 -18.30
N ALA A 98 -20.53 13.81 -17.90
CA ALA A 98 -20.66 14.24 -16.51
C ALA A 98 -22.10 14.08 -15.97
N SER A 99 -23.10 14.00 -16.86
CA SER A 99 -24.48 13.69 -16.49
C SER A 99 -24.72 12.20 -16.21
N LYS A 100 -23.77 11.33 -16.56
CA LYS A 100 -23.84 9.87 -16.31
C LYS A 100 -23.06 9.43 -15.08
N ILE A 101 -22.13 10.25 -14.61
CA ILE A 101 -21.31 9.96 -13.43
C ILE A 101 -22.02 10.54 -12.22
N HIS A 102 -22.43 9.71 -11.27
CA HIS A 102 -22.91 10.14 -9.97
C HIS A 102 -21.75 10.37 -9.00
N ILE A 103 -21.97 11.17 -7.95
CA ILE A 103 -20.98 11.37 -6.88
C ILE A 103 -20.54 10.03 -6.26
N LEU A 104 -21.44 9.07 -6.13
CA LEU A 104 -21.13 7.73 -5.65
C LEU A 104 -20.03 7.06 -6.49
N ASN A 105 -20.06 7.22 -7.82
CA ASN A 105 -19.05 6.64 -8.70
C ASN A 105 -17.66 7.23 -8.46
N LEU A 106 -17.58 8.50 -8.09
CA LEU A 106 -16.31 9.12 -7.71
C LEU A 106 -15.76 8.55 -6.40
N LEU A 107 -16.62 8.23 -5.43
CA LEU A 107 -16.21 7.68 -4.13
C LEU A 107 -15.79 6.20 -4.21
N GLN A 108 -16.31 5.46 -5.19
CA GLN A 108 -16.05 4.04 -5.39
C GLN A 108 -15.07 3.73 -6.54
N TYR A 109 -14.54 4.77 -7.20
CA TYR A 109 -13.66 4.65 -8.38
C TYR A 109 -14.28 3.85 -9.53
N THR A 110 -15.55 4.10 -9.81
CA THR A 110 -16.31 3.42 -10.89
C THR A 110 -16.78 4.40 -11.96
N SER A 111 -16.09 5.52 -12.15
CA SER A 111 -16.56 6.63 -12.99
C SER A 111 -16.29 6.47 -14.49
N GLY A 112 -15.38 5.58 -14.88
CA GLY A 112 -14.90 5.48 -16.26
C GLY A 112 -14.00 6.63 -16.71
N LEU A 113 -13.61 7.54 -15.82
CA LEU A 113 -12.71 8.63 -16.18
C LEU A 113 -11.34 8.10 -16.62
N PRO A 114 -10.70 8.72 -17.63
CA PRO A 114 -9.31 8.43 -17.97
C PRO A 114 -8.36 8.93 -16.87
N ASP A 115 -7.18 8.34 -16.75
CA ASP A 115 -6.18 8.78 -15.76
C ASP A 115 -5.67 10.20 -16.07
N VAL A 116 -5.18 10.88 -15.04
CA VAL A 116 -4.54 12.19 -15.17
C VAL A 116 -3.36 12.07 -16.12
N LYS A 117 -3.21 13.03 -17.04
CA LYS A 117 -2.04 13.09 -17.93
C LYS A 117 -0.82 13.65 -17.18
N TRP A 118 -0.29 12.88 -16.23
CA TRP A 118 0.78 13.26 -15.29
C TRP A 118 2.04 13.86 -15.94
N LYS A 119 2.32 13.53 -17.20
CA LYS A 119 3.48 14.05 -17.94
C LYS A 119 3.27 15.47 -18.48
N SER A 120 2.03 15.85 -18.77
CA SER A 120 1.71 17.13 -19.41
C SER A 120 1.04 18.11 -18.45
N VAL A 121 0.15 17.63 -17.58
CA VAL A 121 -0.55 18.46 -16.60
C VAL A 121 0.42 18.96 -15.54
N GLN A 122 0.42 20.27 -15.28
CA GLN A 122 1.26 20.90 -14.26
C GLN A 122 0.48 21.49 -13.08
N ASN A 123 -0.84 21.65 -13.22
CA ASN A 123 -1.68 22.25 -12.18
C ASN A 123 -3.17 21.87 -12.37
N ASP A 124 -3.98 22.22 -11.37
CA ASP A 124 -5.43 21.94 -11.34
C ASP A 124 -6.18 22.51 -12.56
N ALA A 125 -5.79 23.70 -13.04
CA ALA A 125 -6.46 24.33 -14.18
C ALA A 125 -6.22 23.54 -15.48
N GLU A 126 -4.98 23.11 -15.72
CA GLU A 126 -4.64 22.26 -16.86
C GLU A 126 -5.32 20.88 -16.77
N ASN A 127 -5.43 20.30 -15.57
CA ASN A 127 -6.16 19.04 -15.40
C ASN A 127 -7.65 19.22 -15.71
N MET A 128 -8.25 20.33 -15.27
CA MET A 128 -9.65 20.66 -15.58
C MET A 128 -9.86 20.82 -17.09
N VAL A 129 -8.95 21.53 -17.77
CA VAL A 129 -8.96 21.64 -19.24
C VAL A 129 -8.86 20.26 -19.89
N ASN A 130 -8.03 19.36 -19.36
CA ASN A 130 -7.92 18.00 -19.88
C ASN A 130 -9.24 17.22 -19.79
N LEU A 131 -9.93 17.32 -18.65
CA LEU A 131 -11.25 16.72 -18.45
C LEU A 131 -12.32 17.34 -19.36
N MET A 132 -12.29 18.66 -19.57
CA MET A 132 -13.20 19.33 -20.51
C MET A 132 -13.01 18.87 -21.97
N HIS A 133 -11.82 18.40 -22.34
CA HIS A 133 -11.53 17.85 -23.68
C HIS A 133 -11.62 16.32 -23.74
N THR A 134 -12.09 15.65 -22.68
CA THR A 134 -12.28 14.20 -22.68
C THR A 134 -13.56 13.85 -23.42
N GLU A 135 -13.44 13.25 -24.60
CA GLU A 135 -14.57 12.89 -25.47
C GLU A 135 -15.33 11.64 -24.99
N LYS A 136 -14.60 10.66 -24.44
CA LYS A 136 -15.15 9.34 -24.07
C LYS A 136 -14.58 8.87 -22.73
N LEU A 137 -15.42 8.19 -21.97
CA LEU A 137 -15.02 7.39 -20.79
C LEU A 137 -14.40 6.06 -21.22
N ASP A 138 -13.50 5.53 -20.40
CA ASP A 138 -12.86 4.23 -20.61
C ASP A 138 -13.87 3.08 -20.50
N PHE A 139 -14.90 3.26 -19.67
CA PHE A 139 -16.02 2.32 -19.49
C PHE A 139 -17.27 3.04 -18.97
N GLU A 140 -18.43 2.37 -19.00
CA GLU A 140 -19.69 2.94 -18.52
C GLU A 140 -19.68 3.10 -16.98
N PRO A 141 -20.07 4.27 -16.44
CA PRO A 141 -20.07 4.50 -14.99
C PRO A 141 -20.83 3.41 -14.22
N GLY A 142 -20.24 2.95 -13.12
CA GLY A 142 -20.81 1.93 -12.23
C GLY A 142 -20.62 0.48 -12.68
N THR A 143 -20.04 0.23 -13.86
CA THR A 143 -19.90 -1.15 -14.39
C THR A 143 -18.56 -1.81 -14.07
N GLN A 144 -17.52 -1.02 -13.82
CA GLN A 144 -16.16 -1.50 -13.55
C GLN A 144 -15.48 -0.64 -12.48
N TYR A 145 -14.43 -1.19 -11.87
CA TYR A 145 -13.57 -0.49 -10.93
C TYR A 145 -12.25 -0.10 -11.61
N ALA A 146 -11.89 1.18 -11.52
CA ALA A 146 -10.58 1.69 -11.94
C ALA A 146 -10.12 2.80 -10.99
N TYR A 147 -9.14 2.46 -10.14
CA TYR A 147 -8.54 3.40 -9.21
C TYR A 147 -7.91 4.58 -9.97
N ASN A 148 -8.45 5.79 -9.78
CA ASN A 148 -8.08 6.93 -10.60
C ASN A 148 -8.17 8.25 -9.82
N ASN A 149 -7.14 9.09 -9.93
CA ASN A 149 -7.03 10.36 -9.21
C ASN A 149 -7.96 11.47 -9.74
N ASN A 150 -8.47 11.37 -10.98
CA ASN A 150 -9.50 12.28 -11.49
C ASN A 150 -10.82 12.15 -10.72
N ASN A 151 -11.11 10.98 -10.12
CA ASN A 151 -12.24 10.85 -9.20
C ASN A 151 -12.11 11.80 -8.01
N VAL A 152 -10.92 11.80 -7.41
CA VAL A 152 -10.61 12.61 -6.21
C VAL A 152 -10.51 14.09 -6.57
N PHE A 153 -9.93 14.40 -7.73
CA PHE A 153 -9.93 15.76 -8.27
C PHE A 153 -11.35 16.32 -8.35
N LEU A 154 -12.28 15.58 -8.97
CA LEU A 154 -13.67 16.03 -9.10
C LEU A 154 -14.39 16.09 -7.74
N GLN A 155 -14.12 15.17 -6.80
CA GLN A 155 -14.63 15.30 -5.42
C GLN A 155 -14.24 16.65 -4.79
N LYS A 156 -12.97 17.05 -4.93
CA LYS A 156 -12.46 18.33 -4.42
C LYS A 156 -13.15 19.52 -5.11
N ARG A 157 -13.28 19.49 -6.44
CA ARG A 157 -13.98 20.54 -7.20
C ARG A 157 -15.44 20.68 -6.78
N ILE A 158 -16.15 19.57 -6.55
CA ILE A 158 -17.53 19.58 -6.05
C ILE A 158 -17.61 20.23 -4.66
N ILE A 159 -16.71 19.87 -3.74
CA ILE A 159 -16.63 20.49 -2.41
C ILE A 159 -16.44 22.00 -2.53
N GLU A 160 -15.53 22.45 -3.39
CA GLU A 160 -15.26 23.87 -3.58
C GLU A 160 -16.47 24.64 -4.12
N ARG A 161 -17.17 24.06 -5.11
CA ARG A 161 -18.40 24.63 -5.70
C ARG A 161 -19.52 24.78 -4.67
N ILE A 162 -19.72 23.77 -3.83
CA ILE A 162 -20.78 23.77 -2.81
C ILE A 162 -20.42 24.68 -1.62
N ALA A 163 -19.17 24.63 -1.17
CA ALA A 163 -18.72 25.37 0.00
C ALA A 163 -18.37 26.84 -0.30
N ASN A 164 -18.15 27.18 -1.57
CA ASN A 164 -17.59 28.46 -2.01
C ASN A 164 -16.26 28.79 -1.29
N LEU A 165 -15.40 27.80 -1.17
CA LEU A 165 -14.07 27.86 -0.52
C LEU A 165 -13.10 27.01 -1.35
N SER A 166 -11.80 27.31 -1.32
CA SER A 166 -10.80 26.36 -1.81
C SER A 166 -10.83 25.07 -0.99
N PHE A 167 -10.45 23.93 -1.58
CA PHE A 167 -10.44 22.65 -0.87
C PHE A 167 -9.51 22.72 0.35
N LYS A 168 -8.36 23.41 0.22
CA LYS A 168 -7.45 23.69 1.33
C LYS A 168 -8.18 24.34 2.51
N THR A 169 -8.88 25.45 2.25
CA THR A 169 -9.62 26.18 3.29
C THR A 169 -10.74 25.34 3.89
N PHE A 170 -11.47 24.58 3.05
CA PHE A 170 -12.52 23.68 3.50
C PHE A 170 -11.96 22.60 4.43
N ALA A 171 -10.89 21.93 4.03
CA ALA A 171 -10.27 20.84 4.78
C ALA A 171 -9.67 21.33 6.10
N GLU A 172 -8.99 22.48 6.12
CA GLU A 172 -8.48 23.09 7.35
C GLU A 172 -9.61 23.36 8.36
N ARG A 173 -10.73 23.96 7.90
CA ARG A 173 -11.85 24.37 8.76
C ARG A 173 -12.73 23.21 9.22
N ASN A 174 -13.03 22.27 8.32
CA ASN A 174 -14.08 21.26 8.54
C ASN A 174 -13.52 19.86 8.81
N LEU A 175 -12.24 19.61 8.55
CA LEU A 175 -11.61 18.30 8.76
C LEU A 175 -10.48 18.39 9.80
N LEU A 176 -9.45 19.20 9.54
CA LEU A 176 -8.23 19.23 10.35
C LEU A 176 -8.48 19.83 11.73
N LYS A 177 -9.05 21.04 11.79
CA LYS A 177 -9.30 21.74 13.06
C LYS A 177 -10.29 20.98 13.97
N PRO A 178 -11.43 20.45 13.48
CA PRO A 178 -12.32 19.64 14.33
C PRO A 178 -11.66 18.36 14.84
N CYS A 179 -10.74 17.75 14.08
CA CYS A 179 -9.93 16.62 14.53
C CYS A 179 -8.79 17.01 15.47
N GLY A 180 -8.49 18.29 15.65
CA GLY A 180 -7.35 18.79 16.43
C GLY A 180 -6.00 18.53 15.76
N MET A 181 -6.00 18.37 14.43
CA MET A 181 -4.81 18.14 13.60
C MET A 181 -4.08 19.46 13.32
N ASN A 182 -3.62 20.14 14.37
CA ASN A 182 -3.11 21.52 14.31
C ASN A 182 -1.78 21.66 13.55
N SER A 183 -1.15 20.55 13.26
CA SER A 183 0.15 20.52 12.62
C SER A 183 0.00 20.17 11.13
N ALA A 184 -1.02 19.41 10.73
CA ALA A 184 -1.21 19.02 9.33
C ALA A 184 -1.24 20.20 8.35
N ILE A 185 -0.64 20.00 7.17
CA ILE A 185 -0.58 21.01 6.09
C ILE A 185 -1.09 20.42 4.77
N ILE A 186 -1.61 21.30 3.92
CA ILE A 186 -2.15 20.96 2.60
C ILE A 186 -1.27 21.59 1.53
N ASP A 187 -0.88 20.76 0.57
CA ASP A 187 0.04 21.05 -0.54
C ASP A 187 1.36 21.64 -0.04
N PRO A 188 2.17 20.86 0.71
CA PRO A 188 3.45 21.34 1.21
C PRO A 188 4.40 21.70 0.07
N ASP A 189 5.30 22.64 0.31
CA ASP A 189 6.33 23.01 -0.66
C ASP A 189 7.75 22.93 -0.06
N SER A 190 8.75 23.26 -0.88
CA SER A 190 10.16 23.13 -0.48
C SER A 190 10.60 24.11 0.61
N THR A 191 9.77 25.09 0.98
CA THR A 191 10.03 26.04 2.06
C THR A 191 9.62 25.50 3.44
N ASP A 192 8.84 24.42 3.50
CA ASP A 192 8.42 23.77 4.74
C ASP A 192 9.59 23.07 5.45
N ILE A 193 10.18 23.71 6.46
CA ILE A 193 11.36 23.18 7.16
C ILE A 193 11.12 21.88 7.99
N PHE A 194 9.85 21.54 8.22
CA PHE A 194 9.44 20.33 8.94
C PHE A 194 8.84 19.26 8.00
N ILE A 195 9.01 19.36 6.69
CA ILE A 195 8.72 18.25 5.77
C ILE A 195 9.93 17.31 5.68
N ALA A 196 9.71 16.00 5.80
CA ALA A 196 10.77 14.99 5.64
C ALA A 196 10.99 14.71 4.16
N ARG A 197 11.94 15.38 3.51
CA ARG A 197 12.18 15.25 2.05
C ARG A 197 12.43 13.79 1.67
N ALA A 198 11.62 13.29 0.74
CA ALA A 198 11.71 11.90 0.32
C ALA A 198 12.86 11.64 -0.66
N TYR A 199 13.47 10.46 -0.59
CA TYR A 199 14.61 10.09 -1.43
C TYR A 199 14.69 8.58 -1.70
N ASP A 200 15.33 8.20 -2.80
CA ASP A 200 15.56 6.80 -3.16
C ASP A 200 16.89 6.25 -2.61
N ASN A 201 17.12 4.95 -2.82
CA ASN A 201 18.34 4.27 -2.38
C ASN A 201 19.61 4.75 -3.13
N HIS A 202 19.46 5.51 -4.21
CA HIS A 202 20.54 6.17 -4.94
C HIS A 202 20.78 7.62 -4.46
N LYS A 203 20.17 8.01 -3.33
CA LYS A 203 20.29 9.34 -2.72
C LYS A 203 19.74 10.45 -3.61
N LYS A 204 18.74 10.16 -4.45
CA LYS A 204 18.04 11.16 -5.25
C LYS A 204 16.76 11.60 -4.56
N GLU A 205 16.64 12.90 -4.32
CA GLU A 205 15.43 13.50 -3.74
C GLU A 205 14.24 13.40 -4.70
N SER A 206 13.07 13.03 -4.17
CA SER A 206 11.79 13.12 -4.86
C SER A 206 11.35 14.58 -4.94
N ARG A 207 10.95 15.02 -6.13
CA ARG A 207 10.37 16.34 -6.30
C ARG A 207 9.06 16.45 -5.51
N LEU A 208 8.96 17.46 -4.65
CA LEU A 208 7.73 17.83 -3.96
C LEU A 208 6.87 18.66 -4.92
N PHE A 209 6.15 17.98 -5.82
CA PHE A 209 5.36 18.61 -6.88
C PHE A 209 4.06 17.84 -7.10
N TYR A 210 2.96 18.59 -7.26
CA TYR A 210 1.62 18.05 -7.31
C TYR A 210 0.86 18.64 -8.51
N PRO A 211 0.79 17.91 -9.64
CA PRO A 211 0.00 18.32 -10.81
C PRO A 211 -1.48 18.56 -10.49
N VAL A 212 -1.98 17.86 -9.47
CA VAL A 212 -3.32 18.02 -8.91
C VAL A 212 -3.17 18.36 -7.44
N GLY A 213 -3.82 19.40 -6.93
CA GLY A 213 -3.69 19.90 -5.55
C GLY A 213 -4.58 19.19 -4.52
N GLY A 214 -4.50 19.63 -3.26
CA GLY A 214 -5.24 19.11 -2.13
C GLY A 214 -4.63 17.85 -1.50
N TRP A 215 -3.31 17.71 -1.50
CA TRP A 215 -2.62 16.63 -0.80
C TRP A 215 -2.18 17.04 0.59
N ILE A 216 -2.02 16.07 1.49
CA ILE A 216 -1.88 16.34 2.92
C ILE A 216 -0.58 15.74 3.43
N ALA A 217 0.13 16.52 4.24
CA ALA A 217 1.26 16.06 5.02
C ALA A 217 0.99 16.22 6.53
N VAL A 218 1.28 15.18 7.30
CA VAL A 218 0.89 15.06 8.72
C VAL A 218 2.07 14.62 9.59
N THR A 219 2.01 14.97 10.87
CA THR A 219 2.83 14.30 11.90
C THR A 219 2.17 12.99 12.35
N LEU A 220 2.88 12.17 13.14
CA LEU A 220 2.28 10.99 13.78
C LEU A 220 1.07 11.36 14.65
N ASP A 221 1.14 12.45 15.40
CA ASP A 221 0.08 12.84 16.34
C ASP A 221 -1.18 13.31 15.60
N ASP A 222 -1.02 14.07 14.51
CA ASP A 222 -2.17 14.44 13.67
C ASP A 222 -2.77 13.21 12.98
N PHE A 223 -1.92 12.30 12.49
CA PHE A 223 -2.41 11.11 11.81
C PHE A 223 -3.16 10.16 12.76
N TYR A 224 -2.69 10.03 14.00
CA TYR A 224 -3.39 9.30 15.05
C TYR A 224 -4.73 9.95 15.41
N LYS A 225 -4.79 11.28 15.48
CA LYS A 225 -6.06 12.01 15.69
C LYS A 225 -7.04 11.80 14.53
N TRP A 226 -6.56 11.77 13.28
CA TRP A 226 -7.39 11.45 12.12
C TRP A 226 -7.98 10.04 12.23
N SER A 227 -7.12 9.04 12.50
CA SER A 227 -7.55 7.66 12.71
C SER A 227 -8.63 7.55 13.79
N LYS A 228 -8.43 8.19 14.95
CA LYS A 228 -9.45 8.26 16.01
C LYS A 228 -10.74 8.94 15.55
N ALA A 229 -10.64 10.06 14.83
CA ALA A 229 -11.81 10.77 14.35
C ALA A 229 -12.68 9.91 13.41
N ILE A 230 -12.05 9.06 12.60
CA ILE A 230 -12.75 8.08 11.77
C ILE A 230 -13.40 6.98 12.61
N THR A 231 -12.65 6.35 13.52
CA THR A 231 -13.17 5.23 14.33
C THR A 231 -14.23 5.64 15.34
N ASP A 232 -14.16 6.88 15.83
CA ASP A 232 -15.09 7.45 16.82
C ASP A 232 -16.26 8.19 16.14
N PHE A 233 -16.38 8.13 14.80
CA PHE A 233 -17.42 8.80 14.01
C PHE A 233 -17.54 10.30 14.30
N LYS A 234 -16.39 10.97 14.51
CA LYS A 234 -16.34 12.36 14.98
C LYS A 234 -16.87 13.36 13.96
N LEU A 235 -16.66 13.09 12.66
CA LEU A 235 -16.97 14.01 11.57
C LEU A 235 -18.24 13.64 10.81
N ILE A 236 -18.54 12.35 10.72
CA ILE A 236 -19.64 11.80 9.92
C ILE A 236 -20.22 10.59 10.65
N SER A 237 -21.51 10.33 10.43
CA SER A 237 -22.24 9.23 11.07
C SER A 237 -21.73 7.85 10.64
N PRO A 238 -22.01 6.78 11.42
CA PRO A 238 -21.73 5.41 11.02
C PRO A 238 -22.31 5.03 9.66
N ALA A 239 -23.53 5.52 9.34
CA ALA A 239 -24.18 5.29 8.06
C ALA A 239 -23.39 5.90 6.90
N SER A 240 -22.88 7.11 7.08
CA SER A 240 -22.03 7.77 6.08
C SER A 240 -20.66 7.12 5.94
N THR A 241 -20.02 6.77 7.06
CA THR A 241 -18.74 6.04 7.05
C THR A 241 -18.87 4.73 6.27
N LYS A 242 -19.95 3.99 6.48
CA LYS A 242 -20.21 2.74 5.76
C LYS A 242 -20.21 2.91 4.24
N GLN A 243 -20.72 4.03 3.72
CA GLN A 243 -20.80 4.30 2.27
C GLN A 243 -19.43 4.52 1.63
N ILE A 244 -18.43 4.99 2.39
CA ILE A 244 -17.08 5.27 1.89
C ILE A 244 -16.03 4.28 2.40
N LEU A 245 -16.42 3.29 3.22
CA LEU A 245 -15.54 2.23 3.71
C LEU A 245 -15.51 1.00 2.79
N TYR A 246 -16.64 0.67 2.17
CA TYR A 246 -16.78 -0.51 1.32
C TYR A 246 -16.61 -0.15 -0.16
N GLY A 247 -15.68 -0.82 -0.83
CA GLY A 247 -15.44 -0.70 -2.26
C GLY A 247 -16.52 -1.36 -3.12
N PHE A 248 -16.39 -1.17 -4.43
CA PHE A 248 -17.27 -1.75 -5.46
C PHE A 248 -17.35 -3.29 -5.43
N GLY A 249 -16.33 -3.97 -4.91
CA GLY A 249 -16.24 -5.42 -4.92
C GLY A 249 -15.05 -5.93 -4.08
N PRO A 250 -14.80 -7.26 -4.09
CA PRO A 250 -13.65 -7.82 -3.39
C PRO A 250 -12.35 -7.18 -3.87
N ASN A 251 -11.43 -6.89 -2.93
CA ASN A 251 -10.12 -6.31 -3.20
C ASN A 251 -10.12 -4.92 -3.88
N THR A 252 -11.24 -4.19 -3.87
CA THR A 252 -11.30 -2.80 -4.35
C THR A 252 -11.27 -1.81 -3.19
N GLN A 253 -10.79 -0.59 -3.46
CA GLN A 253 -10.76 0.49 -2.47
C GLN A 253 -11.97 1.44 -2.63
N ALA A 254 -12.29 2.16 -1.56
CA ALA A 254 -13.25 3.25 -1.53
C ALA A 254 -12.61 4.53 -0.96
N GLY A 255 -13.44 5.50 -0.58
CA GLY A 255 -13.00 6.77 0.00
C GLY A 255 -12.10 6.63 1.24
N LEU A 256 -12.31 5.62 2.08
CA LEU A 256 -11.50 5.31 3.27
C LEU A 256 -10.44 4.22 3.03
N GLY A 257 -10.11 3.93 1.77
CA GLY A 257 -9.24 2.81 1.42
C GLY A 257 -9.99 1.51 1.55
N GLY A 258 -9.83 0.81 2.67
CA GLY A 258 -10.57 -0.42 2.95
C GLY A 258 -10.80 -0.66 4.43
N GLY A 259 -11.71 -1.60 4.72
CA GLY A 259 -12.01 -1.96 6.10
C GLY A 259 -13.27 -2.78 6.24
N SER A 260 -13.76 -2.87 7.47
CA SER A 260 -14.98 -3.57 7.82
C SER A 260 -15.67 -2.90 9.00
N MET A 261 -16.98 -3.04 9.06
CA MET A 261 -17.83 -2.63 10.18
C MET A 261 -18.68 -3.80 10.65
N LYS A 262 -18.99 -3.80 11.95
CA LYS A 262 -20.06 -4.58 12.55
C LYS A 262 -21.03 -3.60 13.20
N GLU A 263 -22.26 -3.57 12.71
CA GLU A 263 -23.27 -2.59 13.13
C GLU A 263 -22.73 -1.15 13.00
N ASN A 264 -22.79 -0.36 14.07
CA ASN A 264 -22.29 1.02 14.12
C ASN A 264 -20.87 1.10 14.69
N MET A 265 -20.04 0.08 14.47
CA MET A 265 -18.63 0.04 14.90
C MET A 265 -17.75 -0.35 13.72
N ILE A 266 -16.72 0.45 13.44
CA ILE A 266 -15.61 0.03 12.57
C ILE A 266 -14.87 -1.10 13.27
N THR A 267 -14.69 -2.24 12.60
CA THR A 267 -13.87 -3.34 13.09
C THR A 267 -12.45 -3.26 12.56
N ILE A 268 -12.29 -2.87 11.29
CA ILE A 268 -10.99 -2.64 10.65
C ILE A 268 -11.08 -1.36 9.82
N HIS A 269 -10.09 -0.49 9.93
CA HIS A 269 -9.81 0.57 8.96
C HIS A 269 -8.36 0.46 8.53
N LYS A 270 -8.12 0.35 7.23
CA LYS A 270 -6.79 0.13 6.66
C LYS A 270 -6.63 0.92 5.37
N HIS A 271 -5.58 1.72 5.30
CA HIS A 271 -5.23 2.46 4.09
C HIS A 271 -3.71 2.65 4.01
N ASP A 272 -3.14 2.45 2.83
CA ASP A 272 -1.75 2.81 2.53
C ASP A 272 -1.68 3.92 1.47
N GLY A 273 -0.55 4.59 1.39
CA GLY A 273 -0.34 5.62 0.39
C GLY A 273 1.11 5.81 0.03
N ALA A 274 1.35 6.13 -1.24
CA ALA A 274 2.66 6.47 -1.76
C ALA A 274 2.60 7.81 -2.51
N SER A 275 3.73 8.53 -2.52
CA SER A 275 3.93 9.73 -3.35
C SER A 275 5.42 9.97 -3.48
N GLY A 276 5.98 9.85 -4.69
CA GLY A 276 7.44 9.75 -4.83
C GLY A 276 8.00 8.61 -3.95
N ASN A 277 9.04 8.91 -3.18
CA ASN A 277 9.63 7.96 -2.21
C ASN A 277 9.00 8.03 -0.81
N TYR A 278 7.88 8.75 -0.63
CA TYR A 278 7.08 8.61 0.58
C TYR A 278 6.25 7.33 0.54
N LYS A 279 6.13 6.65 1.68
CA LYS A 279 5.14 5.60 1.90
C LYS A 279 4.55 5.75 3.30
N ALA A 280 3.24 5.56 3.41
CA ALA A 280 2.52 5.56 4.67
C ALA A 280 1.58 4.36 4.77
N LEU A 281 1.32 3.93 6.00
CA LEU A 281 0.34 2.91 6.34
C LEU A 281 -0.40 3.33 7.61
N LEU A 282 -1.73 3.19 7.57
CA LEU A 282 -2.61 3.24 8.73
C LEU A 282 -3.39 1.93 8.82
N VAL A 283 -3.34 1.28 9.99
CA VAL A 283 -4.16 0.10 10.31
C VAL A 283 -4.77 0.27 11.69
N SER A 284 -6.09 0.32 11.77
CA SER A 284 -6.85 0.28 13.03
C SER A 284 -7.62 -1.02 13.13
N THR A 285 -7.29 -1.85 14.13
CA THR A 285 -8.04 -3.07 14.49
C THR A 285 -8.80 -2.78 15.78
N VAL A 286 -10.00 -2.21 15.64
CA VAL A 286 -10.76 -1.62 16.74
C VAL A 286 -11.17 -2.64 17.81
N PRO A 287 -11.58 -3.89 17.49
CA PRO A 287 -11.91 -4.89 18.52
C PRO A 287 -10.73 -5.28 19.39
N LYS A 288 -9.49 -5.12 18.90
CA LYS A 288 -8.26 -5.28 19.67
C LYS A 288 -7.79 -3.99 20.34
N GLY A 289 -8.48 -2.86 20.11
CA GLY A 289 -8.10 -1.54 20.56
C GLY A 289 -6.82 -1.00 19.90
N ARG A 290 -6.38 -1.54 18.76
CA ARG A 290 -5.05 -1.26 18.19
C ARG A 290 -5.08 -0.31 17.01
N THR A 291 -4.09 0.58 16.96
CA THR A 291 -3.78 1.40 15.79
C THR A 291 -2.28 1.37 15.52
N VAL A 292 -1.89 1.08 14.29
CA VAL A 292 -0.51 1.10 13.78
C VAL A 292 -0.41 2.15 12.68
N ILE A 293 0.55 3.06 12.82
CA ILE A 293 0.87 4.10 11.85
C ILE A 293 2.35 4.02 11.52
N LEU A 294 2.66 3.92 10.23
CA LEU A 294 4.01 3.96 9.69
C LEU A 294 4.09 5.07 8.64
N MET A 295 5.12 5.90 8.67
CA MET A 295 5.41 6.90 7.64
C MET A 295 6.90 6.90 7.34
N THR A 296 7.29 6.73 6.08
CA THR A 296 8.69 6.75 5.62
C THR A 296 8.86 7.74 4.48
N ASN A 297 10.01 8.40 4.42
CA ASN A 297 10.46 9.25 3.30
C ASN A 297 11.50 8.52 2.42
N ASN A 298 11.64 7.21 2.60
CA ASN A 298 12.43 6.34 1.74
C ASN A 298 11.66 5.01 1.60
N ASN A 299 10.93 4.86 0.50
CA ASN A 299 10.06 3.71 0.27
C ASN A 299 10.89 2.44 -0.03
N GLN A 300 10.51 1.35 0.62
CA GLN A 300 11.10 0.00 0.48
C GLN A 300 10.01 -1.07 0.26
N ASP A 301 8.76 -0.64 0.02
CA ASP A 301 7.58 -1.50 -0.21
C ASP A 301 7.32 -2.57 0.86
N ASN A 302 7.70 -2.28 2.10
CA ASN A 302 7.70 -3.25 3.21
C ASN A 302 6.79 -2.86 4.39
N VAL A 303 6.01 -1.78 4.29
CA VAL A 303 5.17 -1.28 5.40
C VAL A 303 4.14 -2.31 5.90
N PHE A 304 3.64 -3.20 5.04
CA PHE A 304 2.76 -4.30 5.46
C PHE A 304 3.52 -5.43 6.17
N ALA A 305 4.77 -5.72 5.78
CA ALA A 305 5.60 -6.68 6.50
C ALA A 305 5.92 -6.19 7.92
N PHE A 306 6.10 -4.87 8.09
CA PHE A 306 6.15 -4.24 9.41
C PHE A 306 4.85 -4.44 10.19
N ASP A 307 3.68 -4.13 9.62
CA ASP A 307 2.41 -4.31 10.32
C ASP A 307 2.20 -5.77 10.78
N ILE A 308 2.44 -6.76 9.91
CA ILE A 308 2.35 -8.18 10.27
C ILE A 308 3.24 -8.50 11.49
N SER A 309 4.49 -8.04 11.47
CA SER A 309 5.45 -8.29 12.54
C SER A 309 5.07 -7.56 13.84
N ILE A 310 4.58 -6.33 13.73
CA ILE A 310 4.06 -5.54 14.85
C ILE A 310 2.87 -6.25 15.48
N GLN A 311 1.88 -6.70 14.69
CA GLN A 311 0.72 -7.40 15.21
C GLN A 311 1.12 -8.70 15.92
N ALA A 312 2.08 -9.45 15.38
CA ALA A 312 2.61 -10.65 16.03
C ALA A 312 3.26 -10.33 17.39
N ILE A 313 4.10 -9.29 17.47
CA ILE A 313 4.69 -8.82 18.74
C ILE A 313 3.59 -8.44 19.74
N LEU A 314 2.57 -7.70 19.30
CA LEU A 314 1.47 -7.27 20.17
C LEU A 314 0.62 -8.46 20.67
N ASP A 315 0.47 -9.49 19.84
CA ASP A 315 -0.19 -10.76 20.18
C ASP A 315 0.71 -11.73 20.99
N GLY A 316 1.98 -11.37 21.26
CA GLY A 316 2.92 -12.25 21.96
C GLY A 316 3.34 -13.49 21.16
N LYS A 317 3.23 -13.42 19.83
CA LYS A 317 3.60 -14.48 18.89
C LYS A 317 5.03 -14.26 18.35
N PRO A 318 5.69 -15.32 17.85
CA PRO A 318 6.90 -15.17 17.04
C PRO A 318 6.66 -14.19 15.88
N TYR A 319 7.66 -13.38 15.57
CA TYR A 319 7.59 -12.38 14.51
C TYR A 319 8.81 -12.49 13.60
N THR A 320 8.66 -12.02 12.36
CA THR A 320 9.73 -12.01 11.37
C THR A 320 10.45 -10.67 11.39
N GLN A 321 11.78 -10.67 11.32
CA GLN A 321 12.55 -9.45 11.16
C GLN A 321 12.48 -8.96 9.71
N ILE A 322 12.49 -7.65 9.50
CA ILE A 322 12.56 -7.08 8.14
C ILE A 322 14.00 -7.24 7.63
N LYS A 323 14.16 -7.99 6.55
CA LYS A 323 15.45 -8.34 5.95
C LYS A 323 15.51 -7.86 4.49
N LYS A 324 16.73 -7.67 3.98
CA LYS A 324 17.00 -7.26 2.60
C LYS A 324 16.64 -8.38 1.62
N SER A 325 16.29 -8.01 0.40
CA SER A 325 16.13 -8.96 -0.70
C SER A 325 17.48 -9.60 -1.04
N VAL A 326 17.52 -10.92 -1.09
CA VAL A 326 18.69 -11.68 -1.56
C VAL A 326 19.02 -11.31 -3.01
N LEU A 327 18.00 -11.09 -3.84
CA LEU A 327 18.18 -10.74 -5.25
C LEU A 327 18.75 -9.33 -5.42
N ASP A 328 18.33 -8.38 -4.58
CA ASP A 328 18.85 -7.01 -4.63
C ASP A 328 20.32 -6.96 -4.20
N GLY A 329 20.69 -7.80 -3.21
CA GLY A 329 22.04 -7.84 -2.66
C GLY A 329 23.04 -8.63 -3.49
N PHE A 330 22.61 -9.77 -4.05
CA PHE A 330 23.49 -10.77 -4.65
C PHE A 330 23.07 -11.23 -6.05
N GLY A 331 22.02 -10.64 -6.63
CA GLY A 331 21.46 -11.09 -7.91
C GLY A 331 22.45 -11.00 -9.06
N LYS A 332 23.29 -9.94 -9.10
CA LYS A 332 24.30 -9.75 -10.14
C LYS A 332 25.37 -10.84 -10.12
N GLU A 333 25.83 -11.23 -8.94
CA GLU A 333 26.77 -12.33 -8.76
C GLU A 333 26.15 -13.65 -9.21
N MET A 334 24.89 -13.89 -8.82
CA MET A 334 24.13 -15.09 -9.15
C MET A 334 23.86 -15.26 -10.66
N GLU A 335 23.78 -14.17 -11.44
CA GLU A 335 23.45 -14.22 -12.88
C GLU A 335 24.47 -14.99 -13.73
N SER A 336 25.74 -15.00 -13.30
CA SER A 336 26.85 -15.63 -14.03
C SER A 336 27.05 -17.11 -13.70
N LEU A 337 26.37 -17.62 -12.66
CA LEU A 337 26.59 -18.98 -12.15
C LEU A 337 25.82 -20.02 -12.99
N ASN A 338 26.23 -21.28 -12.89
CA ASN A 338 25.37 -22.42 -13.25
C ASN A 338 24.59 -22.90 -12.00
N GLY A 339 23.66 -23.84 -12.16
CA GLY A 339 22.79 -24.28 -11.07
C GLY A 339 23.54 -24.79 -9.83
N GLN A 340 24.61 -25.57 -10.03
CA GLN A 340 25.40 -26.11 -8.92
C GLN A 340 26.19 -25.01 -8.20
N GLN A 341 26.85 -24.13 -8.95
CA GLN A 341 27.55 -22.98 -8.39
C GLN A 341 26.60 -22.05 -7.65
N LEU A 342 25.40 -21.82 -8.21
CA LEU A 342 24.38 -20.98 -7.60
C LEU A 342 23.89 -21.57 -6.27
N LEU A 343 23.62 -22.88 -6.19
CA LEU A 343 23.19 -23.49 -4.94
C LEU A 343 24.29 -23.46 -3.87
N ALA A 344 25.55 -23.67 -4.25
CA ALA A 344 26.68 -23.54 -3.34
C ALA A 344 26.80 -22.09 -2.82
N PHE A 345 26.72 -21.12 -3.72
CA PHE A 345 26.75 -19.69 -3.39
C PHE A 345 25.57 -19.30 -2.50
N TYR A 346 24.34 -19.66 -2.86
CA TYR A 346 23.12 -19.38 -2.09
C TYR A 346 23.20 -19.98 -0.69
N THR A 347 23.66 -21.23 -0.55
CA THR A 347 23.82 -21.88 0.75
C THR A 347 24.87 -21.17 1.61
N GLN A 348 25.98 -20.74 1.01
CA GLN A 348 27.00 -19.97 1.70
C GLN A 348 26.47 -18.60 2.16
N MET A 349 25.80 -17.86 1.29
CA MET A 349 25.20 -16.57 1.65
C MET A 349 24.10 -16.71 2.70
N LYS A 350 23.30 -17.79 2.66
CA LYS A 350 22.33 -18.11 3.71
C LYS A 350 23.02 -18.32 5.05
N LYS A 351 24.15 -19.02 5.08
CA LYS A 351 24.92 -19.24 6.32
C LYS A 351 25.50 -17.94 6.87
N ASP A 352 26.08 -17.11 6.01
CA ASP A 352 26.85 -15.93 6.44
C ASP A 352 25.97 -14.70 6.69
N HIS A 353 24.81 -14.62 6.04
CA HIS A 353 24.00 -13.40 5.98
C HIS A 353 22.50 -13.58 6.28
N ASN A 354 22.07 -14.70 6.89
CA ASN A 354 20.64 -14.91 7.24
C ASN A 354 20.05 -13.82 8.15
N GLU A 355 20.87 -13.12 8.92
CA GLU A 355 20.42 -12.08 9.82
C GLU A 355 20.05 -10.80 9.06
N GLU A 356 20.60 -10.60 7.86
CA GLU A 356 20.46 -9.38 7.06
C GLU A 356 19.58 -9.58 5.82
N TYR A 357 19.62 -10.74 5.19
CA TYR A 357 18.94 -11.05 3.94
C TYR A 357 17.89 -12.15 4.11
N ASN A 358 16.80 -12.03 3.36
CA ASN A 358 15.65 -12.93 3.48
C ASN A 358 15.86 -14.26 2.74
N PHE A 359 16.22 -15.31 3.50
CA PHE A 359 16.31 -16.69 3.02
C PHE A 359 15.18 -17.58 3.58
N ASP A 360 14.16 -16.97 4.20
CA ASP A 360 13.20 -17.65 5.07
C ASP A 360 11.96 -18.18 4.31
N GLY A 361 11.82 -17.90 3.02
CA GLY A 361 10.68 -18.31 2.20
C GLY A 361 11.07 -18.83 0.82
N ASP A 362 10.12 -19.51 0.18
CA ASP A 362 10.36 -20.19 -1.10
C ASP A 362 10.49 -19.25 -2.31
N ALA A 363 9.93 -18.04 -2.21
CA ALA A 363 9.80 -17.12 -3.34
C ALA A 363 11.13 -16.78 -4.01
N THR A 364 12.20 -16.56 -3.23
CA THR A 364 13.51 -16.19 -3.77
C THR A 364 14.10 -17.29 -4.66
N LEU A 365 14.14 -18.54 -4.16
CA LEU A 365 14.64 -19.66 -4.96
C LEU A 365 13.71 -19.96 -6.14
N ASN A 366 12.40 -19.73 -5.96
CA ASN A 366 11.43 -19.91 -7.03
C ASN A 366 11.69 -18.92 -8.18
N GLU A 367 11.89 -17.64 -7.85
CA GLU A 367 12.21 -16.60 -8.83
C GLU A 367 13.54 -16.87 -9.54
N ILE A 368 14.56 -17.32 -8.81
CA ILE A 368 15.83 -17.74 -9.39
C ILE A 368 15.62 -18.92 -10.35
N GLY A 369 14.88 -19.95 -9.94
CA GLY A 369 14.58 -21.10 -10.81
C GLY A 369 13.88 -20.68 -12.10
N TYR A 370 12.89 -19.79 -12.00
CA TYR A 370 12.18 -19.25 -13.16
C TYR A 370 13.08 -18.41 -14.08
N ASN A 371 14.06 -17.68 -13.54
CA ASN A 371 15.06 -16.98 -14.36
C ASN A 371 15.86 -17.95 -15.23
N TYR A 372 16.24 -19.12 -14.72
CA TYR A 372 16.93 -20.15 -15.50
C TYR A 372 15.98 -20.84 -16.49
N LEU A 373 14.74 -21.11 -16.07
CA LEU A 373 13.72 -21.72 -16.93
C LEU A 373 13.43 -20.85 -18.15
N ARG A 374 13.27 -19.53 -17.99
CA ARG A 374 13.09 -18.56 -19.09
C ARG A 374 14.27 -18.50 -20.05
N LYS A 375 15.49 -18.74 -19.55
CA LYS A 375 16.73 -18.83 -20.36
C LYS A 375 16.91 -20.22 -21.00
N ASN A 376 15.90 -21.09 -20.93
CA ASN A 376 15.93 -22.48 -21.40
C ASN A 376 17.06 -23.34 -20.79
N LYS A 377 17.55 -22.97 -19.59
CA LYS A 377 18.53 -23.74 -18.83
C LYS A 377 17.82 -24.76 -17.94
N LEU A 378 17.17 -25.73 -18.58
CA LEU A 378 16.21 -26.64 -17.91
C LEU A 378 16.86 -27.46 -16.79
N THR A 379 18.06 -28.00 -16.99
CA THR A 379 18.78 -28.80 -15.98
C THR A 379 19.08 -27.98 -14.72
N ASP A 380 19.55 -26.74 -14.90
CA ASP A 380 19.83 -25.84 -13.78
C ASP A 380 18.55 -25.42 -13.05
N ALA A 381 17.49 -25.09 -13.80
CA ALA A 381 16.20 -24.72 -13.23
C ALA A 381 15.61 -25.87 -12.38
N ILE A 382 15.63 -27.10 -12.90
CA ILE A 382 15.18 -28.30 -12.18
C ILE A 382 16.01 -28.50 -10.91
N LEU A 383 17.34 -28.32 -10.98
CA LEU A 383 18.21 -28.44 -9.81
C LEU A 383 17.84 -27.42 -8.72
N ILE A 384 17.59 -26.18 -9.10
CA ILE A 384 17.20 -25.09 -8.18
C ILE A 384 15.83 -25.35 -7.57
N PHE A 385 14.82 -25.69 -8.39
CA PHE A 385 13.47 -26.01 -7.90
C PHE A 385 13.49 -27.24 -7.00
N THR A 386 14.25 -28.29 -7.34
CA THR A 386 14.43 -29.49 -6.49
C THR A 386 15.09 -29.15 -5.15
N TYR A 387 16.02 -28.19 -5.12
CA TYR A 387 16.55 -27.71 -3.85
C TYR A 387 15.48 -26.95 -3.06
N ASN A 388 14.66 -26.12 -3.74
CA ASN A 388 13.58 -25.37 -3.12
C ASN A 388 12.53 -26.26 -2.44
N THR A 389 12.11 -27.36 -3.09
CA THR A 389 11.18 -28.34 -2.48
C THR A 389 11.73 -28.98 -1.21
N LYS A 390 13.05 -29.17 -1.11
CA LYS A 390 13.69 -29.67 0.11
C LYS A 390 13.75 -28.62 1.22
N GLN A 391 13.85 -27.34 0.86
CA GLN A 391 13.88 -26.25 1.84
C GLN A 391 12.48 -25.92 2.36
N PHE A 392 11.46 -26.05 1.52
CA PHE A 392 10.07 -25.68 1.82
C PHE A 392 9.08 -26.78 1.40
N PRO A 393 9.15 -27.96 2.05
CA PRO A 393 8.35 -29.13 1.67
C PRO A 393 6.84 -28.97 1.86
N GLU A 394 6.40 -27.95 2.60
CA GLU A 394 4.98 -27.66 2.84
C GLU A 394 4.40 -26.65 1.84
N SER A 395 5.20 -26.16 0.88
CA SER A 395 4.76 -25.14 -0.08
C SER A 395 4.31 -25.79 -1.38
N GLY A 396 3.00 -25.80 -1.67
CA GLY A 396 2.50 -26.34 -2.95
C GLY A 396 3.12 -25.65 -4.17
N ASN A 397 3.42 -24.34 -4.05
CA ASN A 397 4.04 -23.52 -5.08
C ASN A 397 5.40 -24.07 -5.57
N VAL A 398 6.25 -24.57 -4.68
CA VAL A 398 7.59 -25.07 -5.09
C VAL A 398 7.50 -26.37 -5.88
N PHE A 399 6.51 -27.21 -5.59
CA PHE A 399 6.27 -28.43 -6.37
C PHE A 399 5.62 -28.13 -7.71
N ASP A 400 4.68 -27.18 -7.75
CA ASP A 400 4.09 -26.69 -9.01
C ASP A 400 5.20 -26.20 -9.97
N SER A 401 6.10 -25.37 -9.46
CA SER A 401 7.23 -24.82 -10.23
C SER A 401 8.21 -25.90 -10.70
N LEU A 402 8.49 -26.91 -9.86
CA LEU A 402 9.30 -28.07 -10.25
C LEU A 402 8.60 -28.93 -11.32
N GLY A 403 7.28 -29.11 -11.19
CA GLY A 403 6.44 -29.82 -12.16
C GLY A 403 6.47 -29.14 -13.54
N GLU A 404 6.40 -27.82 -13.58
CA GLU A 404 6.51 -27.03 -14.82
C GLU A 404 7.87 -27.23 -15.48
N ALA A 405 8.95 -27.24 -14.70
CA ALA A 405 10.29 -27.44 -15.23
C ALA A 405 10.47 -28.84 -15.85
N TYR A 406 9.95 -29.89 -15.20
CA TYR A 406 9.94 -31.25 -15.76
C TYR A 406 9.06 -31.37 -17.01
N TYR A 407 7.90 -30.73 -17.01
CA TYR A 407 7.01 -30.70 -18.17
C TYR A 407 7.72 -30.10 -19.38
N LYS A 408 8.40 -28.96 -19.21
CA LYS A 408 9.21 -28.32 -20.26
C LYS A 408 10.42 -29.14 -20.70
N GLN A 409 10.98 -29.97 -19.83
CA GLN A 409 12.03 -30.93 -20.19
C GLN A 409 11.49 -32.14 -20.99
N GLY A 410 10.16 -32.32 -21.03
CA GLY A 410 9.52 -33.48 -21.65
C GLY A 410 9.37 -34.69 -20.72
N ASN A 411 9.71 -34.55 -19.43
CA ASN A 411 9.54 -35.61 -18.44
C ASN A 411 8.13 -35.54 -17.82
N LYS A 412 7.15 -36.10 -18.56
CA LYS A 412 5.74 -36.10 -18.17
C LYS A 412 5.47 -36.82 -16.85
N GLU A 413 6.20 -37.89 -16.57
CA GLU A 413 6.02 -38.69 -15.34
C GLU A 413 6.38 -37.87 -14.09
N LEU A 414 7.56 -37.24 -14.08
CA LEU A 414 7.98 -36.39 -12.97
C LEU A 414 7.17 -35.10 -12.89
N ALA A 415 6.73 -34.54 -14.01
CA ALA A 415 5.81 -33.40 -14.01
C ALA A 415 4.50 -33.76 -13.30
N LEU A 416 3.87 -34.86 -13.70
CA LEU A 416 2.60 -35.32 -13.11
C LEU A 416 2.72 -35.59 -11.62
N LEU A 417 3.83 -36.21 -11.18
CA LEU A 417 4.10 -36.46 -9.77
C LEU A 417 4.12 -35.15 -8.95
N ASN A 418 4.84 -34.14 -9.44
CA ASN A 418 4.98 -32.87 -8.74
C ASN A 418 3.69 -32.04 -8.73
N TYR A 419 2.94 -31.99 -9.83
CA TYR A 419 1.64 -31.31 -9.83
C TYR A 419 0.62 -31.96 -8.90
N LYS A 420 0.60 -33.31 -8.81
CA LYS A 420 -0.26 -34.01 -7.85
C LYS A 420 0.10 -33.63 -6.42
N HIS A 421 1.40 -33.61 -6.10
CA HIS A 421 1.83 -33.22 -4.76
C HIS A 421 1.56 -31.74 -4.45
N ALA A 422 1.73 -30.85 -5.44
CA ALA A 422 1.33 -29.45 -5.31
C ALA A 422 -0.16 -29.31 -4.98
N LEU A 423 -1.02 -30.12 -5.61
CA LEU A 423 -2.46 -30.14 -5.36
C LEU A 423 -2.85 -30.77 -4.02
N GLU A 424 -2.06 -31.72 -3.50
CA GLU A 424 -2.23 -32.24 -2.13
C GLU A 424 -1.99 -31.15 -1.09
N LEU A 425 -0.99 -30.30 -1.33
CA LEU A 425 -0.62 -29.19 -0.44
C LEU A 425 -1.52 -27.95 -0.63
N ASP A 426 -2.02 -27.73 -1.85
CA ASP A 426 -2.93 -26.63 -2.21
C ASP A 426 -4.08 -27.13 -3.10
N PRO A 427 -5.18 -27.65 -2.50
CA PRO A 427 -6.31 -28.21 -3.24
C PRO A 427 -7.07 -27.20 -4.15
N GLU A 428 -6.83 -25.90 -3.97
CA GLU A 428 -7.48 -24.83 -4.75
C GLU A 428 -6.65 -24.41 -5.98
N ASN A 429 -5.49 -25.04 -6.22
CA ASN A 429 -4.64 -24.76 -7.38
C ASN A 429 -5.27 -25.30 -8.69
N GLU A 430 -6.12 -24.48 -9.31
CA GLU A 430 -6.79 -24.79 -10.58
C GLU A 430 -5.82 -24.99 -11.76
N ALA A 431 -4.65 -24.34 -11.73
CA ALA A 431 -3.65 -24.50 -12.78
C ALA A 431 -3.05 -25.92 -12.75
N ALA A 432 -2.71 -26.42 -11.56
CA ALA A 432 -2.23 -27.79 -11.38
C ALA A 432 -3.29 -28.82 -11.81
N LYS A 433 -4.57 -28.63 -11.43
CA LYS A 433 -5.68 -29.53 -11.85
C LYS A 433 -5.72 -29.69 -13.38
N LYS A 434 -5.69 -28.57 -14.10
CA LYS A 434 -5.74 -28.57 -15.56
C LYS A 434 -4.57 -29.32 -16.21
N ILE A 435 -3.35 -29.13 -15.69
CA ILE A 435 -2.16 -29.80 -16.23
C ILE A 435 -2.17 -31.30 -15.91
N ILE A 436 -2.63 -31.70 -14.72
CA ILE A 436 -2.81 -33.12 -14.35
C ILE A 436 -3.76 -33.81 -15.32
N GLU A 437 -4.89 -33.19 -15.66
CA GLU A 437 -5.85 -33.73 -16.65
C GLU A 437 -5.25 -33.87 -18.05
N GLU A 438 -4.40 -32.95 -18.47
CA GLU A 438 -3.69 -33.02 -19.74
C GLU A 438 -2.66 -34.16 -19.74
N LEU A 439 -1.89 -34.29 -18.67
CA LEU A 439 -0.81 -35.27 -18.55
C LEU A 439 -1.29 -36.69 -18.27
N SER A 440 -2.52 -36.87 -17.82
CA SER A 440 -3.11 -38.18 -17.53
C SER A 440 -3.81 -38.82 -18.74
N LYS A 441 -3.78 -38.15 -19.90
CA LYS A 441 -4.24 -38.65 -21.20
C LYS A 441 -3.06 -39.14 -22.02
#